data_AF-A0A523VUZ9-F1
#
_entry.id   AF-A0A523VUZ9-F1
#
_cell.length_a   1.000
_cell.length_b   1.000
_cell.length_c   1.000
_cell.angle_alpha   90.00
_cell.angle_beta   90.00
_cell.angle_gamma   90.00
#
_symmetry.space_group_name_H-M   'P 1'
#
loop_
_entity.id
_entity.type
_entity.pdbx_description
1 polymer ?
#
loop_
_entity_poly.entity_id
_entity_poly.type
_entity_poly.pdbx_seq_one_letter_code
_entity_poly.pdbx_strand_id
1 'polypeptide(L)'
;MSEKSEIEKLLIEGAKSEGSEISDSELKLIDKVIQDYAPEIAYLYQFREDESEEQQIKTGRLHENRILGIILKFYLEGKKKITTGEVEEEYKRYFKEIARSTISTYLNMLKNESTLYKERDGRVVYYIFYEDPPIGIKPFWFTRIFCIVPAYFDRAIIFSKLYINAKKYVQQYNSIYGDGNKELIFRNFKFITGLIVLNIFKNRSSKCVLCQFSKREVYNKLEELIGVAVKDRSDVLPEELLEDVIKKYSEIPMFDGIDIKREEIENDITREILRCAEIYKKDLDFQIMVSIRRKDLRLKQKLALEDQEIDSI
;
A
#
# COMPACT_ATOMS: atom_id res chain seq x y z
N MET A 1 -15.33 -4.07 32.20
CA MET A 1 -15.48 -3.70 30.78
C MET A 1 -14.09 -3.74 30.19
N SER A 2 -13.81 -4.66 29.25
CA SER A 2 -12.45 -4.86 28.72
C SER A 2 -12.16 -3.88 27.59
N GLU A 3 -10.96 -3.29 27.59
CA GLU A 3 -10.44 -2.40 26.53
C GLU A 3 -10.63 -2.94 25.10
N LYS A 4 -10.72 -4.28 24.93
CA LYS A 4 -11.12 -4.94 23.67
C LYS A 4 -12.43 -4.39 23.07
N SER A 5 -13.44 -4.13 23.92
CA SER A 5 -14.78 -3.69 23.52
C SER A 5 -14.81 -2.23 23.08
N GLU A 6 -13.95 -1.37 23.63
CA GLU A 6 -13.84 0.04 23.22
C GLU A 6 -13.13 0.17 21.87
N ILE A 7 -12.15 -0.70 21.59
CA ILE A 7 -11.43 -0.67 20.31
C ILE A 7 -12.22 -1.33 19.19
N GLU A 8 -12.98 -2.39 19.48
CA GLU A 8 -13.97 -2.94 18.53
C GLU A 8 -15.07 -1.91 18.24
N LYS A 9 -15.54 -1.19 19.26
CA LYS A 9 -16.42 -0.03 19.06
C LYS A 9 -15.75 1.06 18.22
N LEU A 10 -14.50 1.45 18.45
CA LEU A 10 -13.79 2.43 17.62
C LEU A 10 -13.59 1.96 16.17
N LEU A 11 -13.48 0.66 15.92
CA LEU A 11 -13.39 0.10 14.57
C LEU A 11 -14.75 0.06 13.87
N ILE A 12 -15.83 -0.23 14.61
CA ILE A 12 -17.21 -0.22 14.11
C ILE A 12 -17.72 1.23 13.97
N GLU A 13 -17.36 2.12 14.88
CA GLU A 13 -17.63 3.57 14.84
C GLU A 13 -16.71 4.26 13.84
N GLY A 14 -15.50 3.77 13.58
CA GLY A 14 -14.65 4.18 12.46
C GLY A 14 -15.17 3.69 11.11
N ALA A 15 -15.82 2.52 11.07
CA ALA A 15 -16.54 2.02 9.90
C ALA A 15 -17.90 2.71 9.67
N LYS A 16 -18.51 3.27 10.73
CA LYS A 16 -19.74 4.10 10.68
C LYS A 16 -19.45 5.59 10.57
N SER A 17 -18.27 6.04 11.00
CA SER A 17 -17.72 7.33 10.62
C SER A 17 -17.63 7.28 9.11
N GLU A 18 -18.08 8.34 8.45
CA GLU A 18 -17.79 8.55 7.04
C GLU A 18 -16.27 8.55 6.90
N GLY A 19 -15.68 7.36 6.79
CA GLY A 19 -14.26 7.17 6.55
C GLY A 19 -14.06 7.82 5.21
N SER A 20 -13.58 9.07 5.24
CA SER A 20 -13.57 10.05 4.15
C SER A 20 -13.92 9.37 2.83
N GLU A 21 -15.20 9.39 2.42
CA GLU A 21 -15.65 8.71 1.21
C GLU A 21 -14.57 8.94 0.15
N ILE A 22 -13.96 7.86 -0.33
CA ILE A 22 -12.82 7.93 -1.24
C ILE A 22 -13.30 8.75 -2.45
N SER A 23 -13.00 10.05 -2.46
CA SER A 23 -13.36 10.95 -3.54
C SER A 23 -12.34 10.85 -4.67
N ASP A 24 -11.15 10.30 -4.36
CA ASP A 24 -10.07 10.09 -5.31
C ASP A 24 -10.28 8.82 -6.15
N SER A 25 -10.36 9.02 -7.46
CA SER A 25 -10.69 7.98 -8.44
C SER A 25 -9.70 6.82 -8.49
N GLU A 26 -8.43 7.03 -8.12
CA GLU A 26 -7.39 6.00 -8.25
C GLU A 26 -7.34 5.04 -7.05
N LEU A 27 -7.61 5.52 -5.84
CA LEU A 27 -7.65 4.67 -4.64
C LEU A 27 -8.82 3.68 -4.68
N LYS A 28 -9.90 4.01 -5.41
CA LYS A 28 -10.99 3.07 -5.72
C LYS A 28 -10.53 1.83 -6.49
N LEU A 29 -9.40 1.91 -7.20
CA LEU A 29 -8.83 0.74 -7.87
C LEU A 29 -8.33 -0.28 -6.85
N ILE A 30 -7.69 0.19 -5.78
CA ILE A 30 -7.24 -0.67 -4.69
C ILE A 30 -8.45 -1.34 -4.03
N ASP A 31 -9.49 -0.56 -3.74
CA ASP A 31 -10.69 -1.09 -3.09
C ASP A 31 -11.31 -2.22 -3.89
N LYS A 32 -11.48 -2.04 -5.21
CA LYS A 32 -11.96 -3.10 -6.10
C LYS A 32 -11.12 -4.37 -6.03
N VAL A 33 -9.79 -4.25 -5.93
CA VAL A 33 -8.90 -5.42 -5.80
C VAL A 33 -9.08 -6.09 -4.45
N ILE A 34 -9.14 -5.32 -3.36
CA ILE A 34 -9.27 -5.89 -2.02
C ILE A 34 -10.63 -6.57 -1.85
N GLN A 35 -11.72 -5.95 -2.28
CA GLN A 35 -13.06 -6.56 -2.24
C GLN A 35 -13.13 -7.88 -3.03
N ASP A 36 -12.46 -7.95 -4.18
CA ASP A 36 -12.41 -9.16 -5.00
C ASP A 36 -11.48 -10.23 -4.37
N TYR A 37 -10.25 -9.85 -4.03
CA TYR A 37 -9.16 -10.77 -3.71
C TYR A 37 -9.08 -11.12 -2.21
N ALA A 38 -9.28 -10.16 -1.31
CA ALA A 38 -9.17 -10.31 0.14
C ALA A 38 -10.23 -9.48 0.90
N PRO A 39 -11.53 -9.74 0.68
CA PRO A 39 -12.62 -8.96 1.30
C PRO A 39 -12.61 -9.03 2.83
N GLU A 40 -12.01 -10.08 3.40
CA GLU A 40 -11.87 -10.21 4.85
C GLU A 40 -11.04 -9.10 5.51
N ILE A 41 -10.23 -8.34 4.75
CA ILE A 41 -9.47 -7.18 5.25
C ILE A 41 -9.97 -5.83 4.70
N ALA A 42 -11.10 -5.81 3.99
CA ALA A 42 -11.61 -4.62 3.29
C ALA A 42 -11.81 -3.39 4.21
N TYR A 43 -12.20 -3.61 5.46
CA TYR A 43 -12.46 -2.54 6.43
C TYR A 43 -11.17 -1.98 7.07
N LEU A 44 -10.01 -2.55 6.75
CA LEU A 44 -8.77 -2.32 7.51
C LEU A 44 -7.63 -1.76 6.66
N TYR A 45 -7.45 -2.25 5.43
CA TYR A 45 -6.27 -1.90 4.62
C TYR A 45 -6.14 -0.38 4.35
N GLN A 46 -7.27 0.34 4.35
CA GLN A 46 -7.32 1.77 4.09
C GLN A 46 -6.95 2.64 5.28
N PHE A 47 -6.79 2.06 6.48
CA PHE A 47 -6.56 2.83 7.71
C PHE A 47 -5.37 3.78 7.56
N ARG A 48 -5.68 5.07 7.66
CA ARG A 48 -4.77 6.21 7.70
C ARG A 48 -4.99 6.84 9.05
N GLU A 49 -3.93 7.11 9.79
CA GLU A 49 -4.09 7.81 11.06
C GLU A 49 -4.51 9.24 10.82
N ASP A 50 -5.80 9.52 11.03
CA ASP A 50 -6.33 10.87 11.07
C ASP A 50 -6.60 11.34 12.52
N GLU A 51 -6.72 10.42 13.48
CA GLU A 51 -7.06 10.72 14.87
C GLU A 51 -5.86 11.12 15.76
N SER A 52 -4.63 11.10 15.24
CA SER A 52 -3.45 11.50 16.02
C SER A 52 -3.39 13.00 16.31
N GLU A 53 -4.16 13.82 15.59
CA GLU A 53 -4.23 15.28 15.81
C GLU A 53 -4.99 15.66 17.10
N GLU A 54 -5.92 14.81 17.57
CA GLU A 54 -6.67 15.07 18.81
C GLU A 54 -5.82 14.87 20.07
N GLN A 55 -4.77 14.05 19.96
CA GLN A 55 -3.75 13.95 20.99
C GLN A 55 -2.70 15.01 20.66
N GLN A 56 -2.50 15.99 21.57
CA GLN A 56 -1.56 17.12 21.43
C GLN A 56 -0.06 16.74 21.31
N ILE A 57 0.26 15.56 20.78
CA ILE A 57 1.59 15.06 20.51
C ILE A 57 2.11 15.73 19.23
N LYS A 58 2.93 16.77 19.40
CA LYS A 58 3.93 17.26 18.42
C LYS A 58 3.46 17.24 16.95
N THR A 59 2.29 17.81 16.66
CA THR A 59 1.67 17.87 15.32
C THR A 59 2.64 18.32 14.22
N GLY A 60 3.56 19.24 14.53
CA GLY A 60 4.55 19.72 13.57
C GLY A 60 5.49 18.66 13.00
N ARG A 61 6.06 17.78 13.84
CA ARG A 61 6.97 16.73 13.35
C ARG A 61 6.27 15.66 12.52
N LEU A 62 4.98 15.42 12.81
CA LEU A 62 4.16 14.52 12.01
C LEU A 62 3.93 15.10 10.62
N HIS A 63 3.60 16.38 10.51
CA HIS A 63 3.45 17.05 9.21
C HIS A 63 4.75 17.07 8.41
N GLU A 64 5.89 17.35 9.05
CA GLU A 64 7.23 17.25 8.42
C GLU A 64 7.47 15.84 7.86
N ASN A 65 7.23 14.80 8.67
CA ASN A 65 7.38 13.40 8.27
C ASN A 65 6.48 13.02 7.09
N ARG A 66 5.22 13.49 7.09
CA ARG A 66 4.26 13.29 5.99
C ARG A 66 4.69 14.01 4.72
N ILE A 67 5.12 15.26 4.82
CA ILE A 67 5.63 16.05 3.69
C ILE A 67 6.87 15.39 3.09
N LEU A 68 7.83 14.97 3.93
CA LEU A 68 8.99 14.21 3.47
C LEU A 68 8.58 12.87 2.82
N GLY A 69 7.55 12.21 3.34
CA GLY A 69 6.97 11.00 2.74
C GLY A 69 6.40 11.22 1.33
N ILE A 70 5.73 12.35 1.11
CA ILE A 70 5.20 12.75 -0.21
C ILE A 70 6.35 13.07 -1.17
N ILE A 71 7.35 13.83 -0.70
CA ILE A 71 8.55 14.14 -1.49
C ILE A 71 9.30 12.85 -1.86
N LEU A 72 9.43 11.91 -0.92
CA LEU A 72 9.99 10.59 -1.16
C LEU A 72 9.19 9.83 -2.22
N LYS A 73 7.86 9.84 -2.16
CA LYS A 73 7.01 9.22 -3.19
C LYS A 73 7.35 9.78 -4.57
N PHE A 74 7.36 11.10 -4.75
CA PHE A 74 7.72 11.72 -6.03
C PHE A 74 9.15 11.38 -6.47
N TYR A 75 10.11 11.36 -5.53
CA TYR A 75 11.48 10.95 -5.81
C TYR A 75 11.54 9.53 -6.39
N LEU A 76 10.80 8.60 -5.81
CA LEU A 76 10.68 7.22 -6.29
C LEU A 76 9.95 7.12 -7.64
N GLU A 77 9.22 8.15 -8.05
CA GLU A 77 8.64 8.28 -9.39
C GLU A 77 9.60 8.88 -10.42
N GLY A 78 10.86 9.15 -10.03
CA GLY A 78 11.84 9.85 -10.86
C GLY A 78 11.65 11.37 -10.90
N LYS A 79 10.67 11.92 -10.16
CA LYS A 79 10.41 13.35 -10.10
C LYS A 79 11.14 14.00 -8.92
N LYS A 80 12.32 14.55 -9.21
CA LYS A 80 13.18 15.20 -8.19
C LYS A 80 12.77 16.63 -7.83
N LYS A 81 12.08 17.35 -8.72
CA LYS A 81 11.66 18.74 -8.51
C LYS A 81 10.18 18.81 -8.19
N ILE A 82 9.85 19.36 -7.02
CA ILE A 82 8.48 19.34 -6.50
C ILE A 82 8.08 20.73 -6.01
N THR A 83 6.90 21.18 -6.37
CA THR A 83 6.33 22.47 -5.95
C THR A 83 5.47 22.32 -4.70
N THR A 84 5.22 23.42 -3.99
CA THR A 84 4.29 23.42 -2.85
C THR A 84 2.87 22.97 -3.24
N GLY A 85 2.41 23.32 -4.45
CA GLY A 85 1.08 22.93 -4.93
C GLY A 85 0.95 21.43 -5.15
N GLU A 86 2.01 20.78 -5.65
CA GLU A 86 2.05 19.32 -5.83
C GLU A 86 2.09 18.60 -4.47
N VAL A 87 2.85 19.13 -3.50
CA VAL A 87 2.83 18.59 -2.12
C VAL A 87 1.43 18.71 -1.52
N GLU A 88 0.78 19.87 -1.66
CA GLU A 88 -0.60 20.09 -1.20
C GLU A 88 -1.59 19.11 -1.82
N GLU A 89 -1.52 18.93 -3.13
CA GLU A 89 -2.42 18.02 -3.84
C GLU A 89 -2.24 16.57 -3.39
N GLU A 90 -1.00 16.08 -3.26
CA GLU A 90 -0.75 14.72 -2.77
C GLU A 90 -1.05 14.57 -1.28
N TYR A 91 -0.86 15.62 -0.47
CA TYR A 91 -1.12 15.57 0.97
C TYR A 91 -2.58 15.24 1.26
N LYS A 92 -3.52 15.94 0.61
CA LYS A 92 -4.96 15.70 0.78
C LYS A 92 -5.42 14.33 0.22
N ARG A 93 -4.62 13.66 -0.63
CA ARG A 93 -4.94 12.31 -1.12
C ARG A 93 -4.72 11.24 -0.07
N TYR A 94 -3.76 11.44 0.84
CA TYR A 94 -3.35 10.42 1.81
C TYR A 94 -3.65 10.77 3.26
N PHE A 95 -3.83 12.06 3.57
CA PHE A 95 -3.99 12.57 4.93
C PHE A 95 -5.06 13.65 4.96
N LYS A 96 -5.62 13.91 6.15
CA LYS A 96 -6.48 15.06 6.41
C LYS A 96 -5.88 16.38 5.91
N GLU A 97 -6.65 17.13 5.12
CA GLU A 97 -6.20 18.37 4.50
C GLU A 97 -5.70 19.40 5.53
N ILE A 98 -4.60 20.08 5.18
CA ILE A 98 -4.04 21.20 5.95
C ILE A 98 -3.86 22.41 5.04
N ALA A 99 -3.84 23.61 5.62
CA ALA A 99 -3.67 24.84 4.86
C ALA A 99 -2.35 24.85 4.07
N ARG A 100 -2.40 25.34 2.82
CA ARG A 100 -1.21 25.52 1.97
C ARG A 100 -0.10 26.33 2.64
N SER A 101 -0.46 27.34 3.43
CA SER A 101 0.50 28.14 4.21
C SER A 101 1.28 27.27 5.19
N THR A 102 0.63 26.31 5.85
CA THR A 102 1.25 25.33 6.75
C THR A 102 2.24 24.45 6.01
N ILE A 103 1.89 23.93 4.83
CA ILE A 103 2.80 23.15 3.97
C ILE A 103 4.02 23.99 3.59
N SER A 104 3.80 25.24 3.16
CA SER A 104 4.87 26.17 2.82
C SER A 104 5.80 26.43 4.01
N THR A 105 5.26 26.57 5.23
CA THR A 105 6.05 26.73 6.46
C THR A 105 6.98 25.53 6.68
N TYR A 106 6.46 24.30 6.66
CA TYR A 106 7.29 23.11 6.86
C TYR A 106 8.31 22.90 5.75
N LEU A 107 7.97 23.16 4.49
CA LEU A 107 8.94 23.10 3.38
C LEU A 107 10.09 24.10 3.58
N ASN A 108 9.81 25.31 4.09
CA ASN A 108 10.86 26.29 4.39
C ASN A 108 11.68 25.88 5.62
N MET A 109 11.07 25.25 6.64
CA MET A 109 11.80 24.69 7.79
C MET A 109 12.77 23.59 7.35
N LEU A 110 12.29 22.59 6.62
CA LEU A 110 13.11 21.51 6.06
C LEU A 110 14.25 22.05 5.17
N LYS A 111 14.01 23.15 4.46
CA LYS A 111 15.04 23.85 3.69
C LYS A 111 16.07 24.58 4.56
N ASN A 112 15.65 25.19 5.67
CA ASN A 112 16.59 25.82 6.60
C ASN A 112 17.42 24.78 7.39
N GLU A 113 16.87 23.59 7.59
CA GLU A 113 17.56 22.44 8.19
C GLU A 113 18.45 21.68 7.21
N SER A 114 18.56 22.14 5.95
CA SER A 114 19.34 21.50 4.88
C SER A 114 18.87 20.08 4.51
N THR A 115 17.65 19.69 4.87
CA THR A 115 17.01 18.47 4.35
C THR A 115 16.61 18.65 2.88
N LEU A 116 16.14 19.86 2.55
CA LEU A 116 15.77 20.26 1.20
C LEU A 116 16.60 21.47 0.76
N TYR A 117 16.78 21.64 -0.54
CA TYR A 117 17.16 22.93 -1.12
C TYR A 117 16.06 23.44 -2.05
N LYS A 118 16.19 24.73 -2.38
CA LYS A 118 15.19 25.47 -3.16
C LYS A 118 15.81 25.95 -4.46
N GLU A 119 15.16 25.62 -5.56
CA GLU A 119 15.47 26.12 -6.90
C GLU A 119 14.30 26.98 -7.40
N ARG A 120 14.59 27.99 -8.23
CA ARG A 120 13.58 28.83 -8.85
C ARG A 120 13.70 28.76 -10.35
N ASP A 121 12.55 28.61 -11.01
CA ASP A 121 12.39 28.82 -12.44
C ASP A 121 11.32 29.89 -12.64
N GLY A 122 11.75 31.12 -12.93
CA GLY A 122 10.88 32.29 -12.96
C GLY A 122 10.12 32.49 -11.63
N ARG A 123 8.79 32.32 -11.67
CA ARG A 123 7.91 32.44 -10.50
C ARG A 123 7.68 31.11 -9.78
N VAL A 124 8.08 29.99 -10.36
CA VAL A 124 7.87 28.66 -9.80
C VAL A 124 9.01 28.33 -8.85
N VAL A 125 8.64 27.77 -7.70
CA VAL A 125 9.57 27.34 -6.66
C VAL A 125 9.55 25.82 -6.59
N TYR A 126 10.72 25.22 -6.73
CA TYR A 126 10.92 23.80 -6.56
C TYR A 126 11.70 23.50 -5.28
N TYR A 127 11.27 22.46 -4.59
CA TYR A 127 11.95 21.83 -3.47
C TYR A 127 12.52 20.49 -3.95
N ILE A 128 13.76 20.23 -3.55
CA ILE A 128 14.56 19.08 -3.97
C ILE A 128 15.30 18.58 -2.72
N PHE A 129 15.45 17.26 -2.58
CA PHE A 129 16.30 16.72 -1.52
C PHE A 129 17.74 17.22 -1.64
N TYR A 130 18.33 17.62 -0.52
CA TYR A 130 19.75 18.02 -0.50
C TYR A 130 20.67 16.83 -0.75
N GLU A 131 20.35 15.67 -0.16
CA GLU A 131 21.01 14.39 -0.37
C GLU A 131 19.97 13.34 -0.78
N ASP A 132 20.37 12.37 -1.59
CA ASP A 132 19.47 11.27 -1.95
C ASP A 132 18.97 10.53 -0.70
N PRO A 133 17.68 10.13 -0.64
CA PRO A 133 17.15 9.37 0.48
C PRO A 133 17.96 8.08 0.69
N PRO A 134 18.18 7.67 1.95
CA PRO A 134 19.07 6.58 2.23
C PRO A 134 18.44 5.22 1.90
N ILE A 135 19.24 4.32 1.34
CA ILE A 135 18.85 2.98 0.90
C ILE A 135 19.38 1.93 1.89
N GLY A 136 18.64 0.83 2.08
CA GLY A 136 19.09 -0.29 2.93
C GLY A 136 19.13 0.06 4.42
N ILE A 137 18.40 1.10 4.84
CA ILE A 137 18.31 1.51 6.24
C ILE A 137 17.28 0.66 6.99
N LYS A 138 17.60 0.30 8.24
CA LYS A 138 16.66 -0.36 9.15
C LYS A 138 15.32 0.41 9.18
N PRO A 139 14.17 -0.24 8.95
CA PRO A 139 12.88 0.43 8.91
C PRO A 139 12.57 1.32 10.11
N PHE A 140 13.02 0.93 11.31
CA PHE A 140 12.90 1.73 12.53
C PHE A 140 13.51 3.14 12.42
N TRP A 141 14.66 3.29 11.77
CA TRP A 141 15.29 4.61 11.58
C TRP A 141 14.62 5.38 10.45
N PHE A 142 14.23 4.68 9.39
CA PHE A 142 13.62 5.28 8.21
C PHE A 142 12.26 5.93 8.53
N THR A 143 11.39 5.23 9.25
CA THR A 143 10.02 5.71 9.54
C THR A 143 9.97 6.87 10.53
N ARG A 144 11.09 7.22 11.17
CA ARG A 144 11.20 8.46 11.97
C ARG A 144 11.37 9.71 11.11
N ILE A 145 11.84 9.54 9.87
CA ILE A 145 12.15 10.62 8.93
C ILE A 145 11.05 10.71 7.87
N PHE A 146 10.68 9.58 7.27
CA PHE A 146 9.72 9.53 6.17
C PHE A 146 8.43 8.81 6.57
N CYS A 147 7.29 9.40 6.23
CA CYS A 147 6.04 8.66 6.17
C CYS A 147 6.05 7.78 4.92
N ILE A 148 6.04 6.47 5.09
CA ILE A 148 6.08 5.51 3.97
C ILE A 148 4.71 5.30 3.29
N VAL A 149 3.63 5.78 3.90
CA VAL A 149 2.25 5.55 3.44
C VAL A 149 2.06 5.95 1.96
N PRO A 150 2.46 7.14 1.50
CA PRO A 150 2.28 7.54 0.11
C PRO A 150 2.98 6.59 -0.89
N ALA A 151 4.23 6.20 -0.58
CA ALA A 151 5.02 5.33 -1.45
C ALA A 151 4.41 3.93 -1.62
N TYR A 152 3.89 3.33 -0.53
CA TYR A 152 3.22 2.03 -0.62
C TYR A 152 1.86 2.11 -1.31
N PHE A 153 1.09 3.19 -1.10
CA PHE A 153 -0.20 3.34 -1.78
C PHE A 153 -0.03 3.60 -3.28
N ASP A 154 0.91 4.44 -3.72
CA ASP A 154 1.22 4.60 -5.15
C ASP A 154 1.61 3.25 -5.78
N ARG A 155 2.47 2.48 -5.10
CA ARG A 155 2.82 1.12 -5.52
C ARG A 155 1.60 0.20 -5.61
N ALA A 156 0.69 0.24 -4.64
CA ALA A 156 -0.56 -0.51 -4.69
C ALA A 156 -1.42 -0.13 -5.90
N ILE A 157 -1.55 1.18 -6.21
CA ILE A 157 -2.32 1.66 -7.36
C ILE A 157 -1.80 1.05 -8.67
N ILE A 158 -0.49 0.95 -8.85
CA ILE A 158 0.13 0.37 -10.06
C ILE A 158 -0.27 -1.10 -10.22
N PHE A 159 -0.08 -1.91 -9.18
CA PHE A 159 -0.46 -3.32 -9.24
C PHE A 159 -1.98 -3.52 -9.30
N SER A 160 -2.77 -2.62 -8.74
CA SER A 160 -4.23 -2.63 -8.92
C SER A 160 -4.64 -2.36 -10.37
N LYS A 161 -3.94 -1.46 -11.08
CA LYS A 161 -4.14 -1.25 -12.53
C LYS A 161 -3.82 -2.53 -13.31
N LEU A 162 -2.74 -3.23 -12.97
CA LEU A 162 -2.40 -4.54 -13.57
C LEU A 162 -3.51 -5.58 -13.34
N TYR A 163 -3.99 -5.69 -12.10
CA TYR A 163 -5.03 -6.63 -11.71
C TYR A 163 -6.35 -6.40 -12.47
N ILE A 164 -6.79 -5.14 -12.56
CA ILE A 164 -8.05 -4.76 -13.22
C ILE A 164 -7.94 -4.97 -14.73
N ASN A 165 -6.79 -4.64 -15.32
CA ASN A 165 -6.55 -4.76 -16.76
C ASN A 165 -5.99 -6.14 -17.17
N ALA A 166 -6.00 -7.14 -16.28
CA ALA A 166 -5.41 -8.46 -16.51
C ALA A 166 -5.83 -9.11 -17.84
N LYS A 167 -7.11 -8.98 -18.24
CA LYS A 167 -7.60 -9.51 -19.53
C LYS A 167 -6.82 -8.95 -20.72
N LYS A 168 -6.56 -7.63 -20.72
CA LYS A 168 -5.83 -6.95 -21.79
C LYS A 168 -4.39 -7.47 -21.89
N TYR A 169 -3.68 -7.55 -20.77
CA TYR A 169 -2.29 -8.02 -20.75
C TYR A 169 -2.16 -9.49 -21.16
N VAL A 170 -3.06 -10.35 -20.68
CA VAL A 170 -3.10 -11.78 -21.06
C VAL A 170 -3.41 -11.95 -22.55
N GLN A 171 -4.32 -11.15 -23.11
CA GLN A 171 -4.60 -11.17 -24.56
C GLN A 171 -3.38 -10.77 -25.39
N GLN A 172 -2.70 -9.69 -24.99
CA GLN A 172 -1.48 -9.22 -25.67
C GLN A 172 -0.38 -10.28 -25.62
N TYR A 173 -0.15 -10.90 -24.46
CA TYR A 173 0.85 -11.96 -24.32
C TYR A 173 0.54 -13.20 -25.16
N ASN A 174 -0.70 -13.70 -25.12
CA ASN A 174 -1.09 -14.85 -25.94
C ASN A 174 -1.00 -14.58 -27.45
N SER A 175 -1.22 -13.33 -27.89
CA SER A 175 -1.03 -12.97 -29.31
C SER A 175 0.42 -13.08 -29.78
N ILE A 176 1.38 -13.01 -28.86
CA ILE A 176 2.82 -13.08 -29.13
C ILE A 176 3.35 -14.51 -28.92
N TYR A 177 2.89 -15.22 -27.88
CA TYR A 177 3.51 -16.47 -27.42
C TYR A 177 2.68 -17.75 -27.64
N GLY A 178 1.45 -17.67 -28.19
CA GLY A 178 0.68 -18.83 -28.63
C GLY A 178 -0.31 -19.42 -27.61
N ASP A 179 -0.97 -20.54 -27.98
CA ASP A 179 -2.29 -21.02 -27.52
C ASP A 179 -2.32 -21.64 -26.10
N GLY A 180 -1.76 -20.95 -25.12
CA GLY A 180 -1.95 -21.27 -23.71
C GLY A 180 -3.43 -21.16 -23.30
N ASN A 181 -3.85 -21.92 -22.30
CA ASN A 181 -5.20 -21.79 -21.75
C ASN A 181 -5.37 -20.38 -21.16
N LYS A 182 -5.97 -19.46 -21.94
CA LYS A 182 -6.07 -18.03 -21.61
C LYS A 182 -6.77 -17.80 -20.28
N GLU A 183 -7.76 -18.62 -19.96
CA GLU A 183 -8.51 -18.52 -18.70
C GLU A 183 -7.64 -18.90 -17.50
N LEU A 184 -6.84 -19.96 -17.64
CA LEU A 184 -5.88 -20.39 -16.64
C LEU A 184 -4.83 -19.30 -16.38
N ILE A 185 -4.22 -18.78 -17.44
CA ILE A 185 -3.20 -17.72 -17.34
C ILE A 185 -3.81 -16.46 -16.73
N PHE A 186 -5.02 -16.07 -17.13
CA PHE A 186 -5.74 -14.95 -16.57
C PHE A 186 -5.98 -15.09 -15.07
N ARG A 187 -6.47 -16.25 -14.63
CA ARG A 187 -6.69 -16.54 -13.21
C ARG A 187 -5.39 -16.47 -12.41
N ASN A 188 -4.33 -17.08 -12.93
CA ASN A 188 -3.02 -17.13 -12.28
C ASN A 188 -2.34 -15.75 -12.22
N PHE A 189 -2.42 -14.98 -13.30
CA PHE A 189 -1.94 -13.60 -13.35
C PHE A 189 -2.65 -12.72 -12.31
N LYS A 190 -3.99 -12.79 -12.25
CA LYS A 190 -4.76 -12.08 -11.22
C LYS A 190 -4.34 -12.52 -9.82
N PHE A 191 -4.13 -13.82 -9.61
CA PHE A 191 -3.74 -14.35 -8.31
C PHE A 191 -2.38 -13.79 -7.84
N ILE A 192 -1.35 -13.86 -8.69
CA ILE A 192 -0.02 -13.31 -8.38
C ILE A 192 -0.11 -11.81 -8.11
N THR A 193 -0.80 -11.07 -8.97
CA THR A 193 -0.94 -9.61 -8.84
C THR A 193 -1.69 -9.22 -7.56
N GLY A 194 -2.76 -9.95 -7.22
CA GLY A 194 -3.50 -9.75 -5.97
C GLY A 194 -2.63 -10.04 -4.74
N LEU A 195 -1.79 -11.08 -4.80
CA LEU A 195 -0.86 -11.41 -3.73
C LEU A 195 0.22 -10.34 -3.54
N ILE A 196 0.70 -9.73 -4.63
CA ILE A 196 1.60 -8.57 -4.57
C ILE A 196 0.92 -7.41 -3.85
N VAL A 197 -0.31 -7.03 -4.25
CA VAL A 197 -1.09 -5.96 -3.58
C VAL A 197 -1.25 -6.24 -2.09
N LEU A 198 -1.56 -7.48 -1.71
CA LEU A 198 -1.71 -7.85 -0.31
C LEU A 198 -0.39 -7.75 0.47
N ASN A 199 0.74 -8.16 -0.14
CA ASN A 199 2.05 -8.02 0.48
C ASN A 199 2.52 -6.56 0.58
N ILE A 200 2.12 -5.67 -0.34
CA ILE A 200 2.37 -4.23 -0.22
C ILE A 200 1.78 -3.70 1.09
N PHE A 201 0.55 -4.10 1.43
CA PHE A 201 -0.08 -3.69 2.69
C PHE A 201 0.59 -4.31 3.92
N LYS A 202 1.04 -5.57 3.83
CA LYS A 202 1.83 -6.22 4.88
C LYS A 202 3.17 -5.52 5.13
N ASN A 203 3.88 -5.19 4.06
CA ASN A 203 5.16 -4.49 4.13
C ASN A 203 4.99 -3.09 4.70
N ARG A 204 3.89 -2.40 4.34
CA ARG A 204 3.54 -1.11 4.93
C ARG A 204 3.23 -1.24 6.43
N SER A 205 2.33 -2.15 6.84
CA SER A 205 1.90 -2.26 8.24
C SER A 205 3.05 -2.60 9.17
N SER A 206 3.88 -3.59 8.83
CA SER A 206 5.07 -3.98 9.61
C SER A 206 6.05 -2.82 9.89
N LYS A 207 6.08 -1.82 9.01
CA LYS A 207 6.93 -0.63 9.15
C LYS A 207 6.20 0.52 9.85
N CYS A 208 4.90 0.66 9.62
CA CYS A 208 4.05 1.59 10.37
C CYS A 208 4.06 1.29 11.87
N VAL A 209 4.07 0.02 12.31
CA VAL A 209 4.20 -0.35 13.74
C VAL A 209 5.45 0.24 14.40
N LEU A 210 6.52 0.48 13.63
CA LEU A 210 7.78 1.04 14.11
C LEU A 210 7.77 2.57 14.19
N CYS A 211 6.76 3.23 13.60
CA CYS A 211 6.65 4.67 13.58
C CYS A 211 6.42 5.23 14.99
N GLN A 212 7.07 6.35 15.31
CA GLN A 212 6.88 7.01 16.62
C GLN A 212 5.55 7.76 16.71
N PHE A 213 4.91 8.03 15.56
CA PHE A 213 3.65 8.77 15.48
C PHE A 213 2.43 7.84 15.37
N SER A 214 2.66 6.51 15.34
CA SER A 214 1.60 5.54 15.14
C SER A 214 1.02 4.91 16.41
N LYS A 215 -0.30 4.75 16.45
CA LYS A 215 -1.11 3.85 17.28
C LYS A 215 -0.74 2.41 16.98
N ARG A 216 0.29 1.93 17.69
CA ARG A 216 0.86 0.59 17.52
C ARG A 216 -0.18 -0.52 17.54
N GLU A 217 -1.22 -0.41 18.37
CA GLU A 217 -2.22 -1.48 18.48
C GLU A 217 -3.02 -1.70 17.19
N VAL A 218 -3.48 -0.62 16.54
CA VAL A 218 -4.23 -0.73 15.28
C VAL A 218 -3.33 -1.33 14.20
N TYR A 219 -2.08 -0.89 14.11
CA TYR A 219 -1.14 -1.43 13.13
C TYR A 219 -0.68 -2.86 13.43
N ASN A 220 -0.60 -3.26 14.70
CA ASN A 220 -0.35 -4.66 15.08
C ASN A 220 -1.48 -5.57 14.61
N LYS A 221 -2.74 -5.15 14.82
CA LYS A 221 -3.92 -5.89 14.34
C LYS A 221 -3.96 -5.96 12.81
N LEU A 222 -3.64 -4.84 12.15
CA LEU A 222 -3.49 -4.80 10.68
C LEU A 222 -2.44 -5.79 10.21
N GLU A 223 -1.25 -5.78 10.81
CA GLU A 223 -0.15 -6.68 10.49
C GLU A 223 -0.54 -8.16 10.70
N GLU A 224 -1.23 -8.48 11.80
CA GLU A 224 -1.68 -9.83 12.10
C GLU A 224 -2.69 -10.33 11.05
N LEU A 225 -3.76 -9.57 10.81
CA LEU A 225 -4.84 -9.99 9.90
C LEU A 225 -4.37 -10.05 8.45
N ILE A 226 -3.59 -9.06 8.00
CA ILE A 226 -2.97 -9.10 6.66
C ILE A 226 -1.98 -10.25 6.60
N GLY A 227 -1.21 -10.51 7.66
CA GLY A 227 -0.27 -11.62 7.75
C GLY A 227 -0.95 -12.99 7.56
N VAL A 228 -2.10 -13.19 8.20
CA VAL A 228 -2.93 -14.39 8.01
C VAL A 228 -3.44 -14.47 6.57
N ALA A 229 -3.98 -13.37 6.02
CA ALA A 229 -4.50 -13.34 4.66
C ALA A 229 -3.41 -13.64 3.62
N VAL A 230 -2.18 -13.15 3.82
CA VAL A 230 -1.01 -13.49 2.99
C VAL A 230 -0.67 -14.96 3.13
N LYS A 231 -0.56 -15.48 4.35
CA LYS A 231 -0.22 -16.89 4.61
C LYS A 231 -1.21 -17.83 3.93
N ASP A 232 -2.51 -17.57 4.06
CA ASP A 232 -3.58 -18.39 3.47
C ASP A 232 -3.49 -18.48 1.94
N ARG A 233 -2.78 -17.53 1.29
CA ARG A 233 -2.59 -17.39 -0.16
C ARG A 233 -1.17 -17.68 -0.66
N SER A 234 -0.24 -18.03 0.23
CA SER A 234 1.18 -18.20 -0.15
C SER A 234 1.86 -19.44 0.43
N ASP A 235 1.24 -20.14 1.37
CA ASP A 235 1.86 -21.22 2.15
C ASP A 235 2.30 -22.44 1.35
N VAL A 236 1.73 -22.68 0.17
CA VAL A 236 2.07 -23.80 -0.71
C VAL A 236 2.66 -23.35 -2.05
N LEU A 237 3.00 -22.06 -2.17
CA LEU A 237 3.69 -21.53 -3.35
C LEU A 237 5.19 -21.84 -3.31
N PRO A 238 5.84 -21.98 -4.49
CA PRO A 238 7.29 -22.15 -4.58
C PRO A 238 8.04 -20.94 -4.02
N GLU A 239 9.16 -21.19 -3.32
CA GLU A 239 9.99 -20.15 -2.72
C GLU A 239 10.51 -19.14 -3.74
N GLU A 240 10.91 -19.60 -4.93
CA GLU A 240 11.34 -18.74 -6.04
C GLU A 240 10.26 -17.72 -6.42
N LEU A 241 8.99 -18.13 -6.53
CA LEU A 241 7.89 -17.20 -6.82
C LEU A 241 7.70 -16.19 -5.68
N LEU A 242 7.84 -16.62 -4.43
CA LEU A 242 7.66 -15.77 -3.26
C LEU A 242 8.78 -14.72 -3.14
N GLU A 243 10.03 -15.13 -3.27
CA GLU A 243 11.20 -14.26 -3.07
C GLU A 243 11.50 -13.41 -4.30
N ASP A 244 11.46 -13.98 -5.51
CA ASP A 244 11.88 -13.26 -6.73
C ASP A 244 10.80 -12.39 -7.35
N VAL A 245 9.53 -12.67 -7.08
CA VAL A 245 8.40 -11.94 -7.66
C VAL A 245 7.63 -11.22 -6.57
N ILE A 246 7.00 -11.97 -5.65
CA ILE A 246 6.05 -11.37 -4.70
C ILE A 246 6.76 -10.37 -3.78
N LYS A 247 7.87 -10.75 -3.15
CA LYS A 247 8.59 -9.91 -2.21
C LYS A 247 9.24 -8.70 -2.90
N LYS A 248 9.97 -8.91 -3.99
CA LYS A 248 10.65 -7.83 -4.73
C LYS A 248 9.67 -6.79 -5.30
N TYR A 249 8.52 -7.22 -5.82
CA TYR A 249 7.52 -6.30 -6.36
C TYR A 249 6.64 -5.63 -5.30
N SER A 250 6.48 -6.24 -4.13
CA SER A 250 5.68 -5.65 -3.04
C SER A 250 6.45 -4.67 -2.15
N GLU A 251 7.76 -4.56 -2.31
CA GLU A 251 8.63 -3.73 -1.48
C GLU A 251 9.12 -2.47 -2.21
N ILE A 252 9.30 -1.36 -1.51
CA ILE A 252 9.82 -0.11 -2.11
C ILE A 252 11.36 -0.14 -2.22
N PRO A 253 11.99 0.63 -3.12
CA PRO A 253 13.44 0.57 -3.34
C PRO A 253 14.29 0.87 -2.11
N MET A 254 13.77 1.68 -1.18
CA MET A 254 14.45 2.01 0.07
C MET A 254 14.67 0.80 0.99
N PHE A 255 13.93 -0.29 0.76
CA PHE A 255 13.99 -1.55 1.52
C PHE A 255 14.25 -2.74 0.59
N ASP A 256 15.14 -2.56 -0.39
CA ASP A 256 15.59 -3.60 -1.34
C ASP A 256 14.51 -4.11 -2.32
N GLY A 257 13.43 -3.33 -2.48
CA GLY A 257 12.42 -3.57 -3.51
C GLY A 257 12.85 -3.11 -4.91
N ILE A 258 12.12 -3.57 -5.94
CA ILE A 258 12.38 -3.14 -7.32
C ILE A 258 11.84 -1.72 -7.55
N ASP A 259 12.57 -0.89 -8.28
CA ASP A 259 12.04 0.36 -8.83
C ASP A 259 11.06 0.07 -9.97
N ILE A 260 9.80 0.44 -9.76
CA ILE A 260 8.67 0.13 -10.65
C ILE A 260 8.22 1.34 -11.49
N LYS A 261 8.99 2.43 -11.52
CA LYS A 261 8.68 3.62 -12.32
C LYS A 261 9.75 3.96 -13.36
N ARG A 262 10.77 3.11 -13.54
CA ARG A 262 11.73 3.22 -14.67
C ARG A 262 11.06 2.95 -16.02
N GLU A 263 11.66 3.42 -17.11
CA GLU A 263 11.14 3.20 -18.47
C GLU A 263 10.98 1.70 -18.77
N GLU A 264 9.93 1.34 -19.52
CA GLU A 264 9.55 -0.04 -19.92
C GLU A 264 9.21 -1.03 -18.78
N ILE A 265 9.35 -0.64 -17.52
CA ILE A 265 9.20 -1.56 -16.38
C ILE A 265 7.82 -2.19 -16.25
N GLU A 266 6.75 -1.48 -16.65
CA GLU A 266 5.39 -2.04 -16.64
C GLU A 266 5.31 -3.25 -17.56
N ASN A 267 5.92 -3.19 -18.74
CA ASN A 267 5.96 -4.29 -19.69
C ASN A 267 6.80 -5.46 -19.15
N ASP A 268 7.93 -5.16 -18.51
CA ASP A 268 8.80 -6.16 -17.90
C ASP A 268 8.10 -6.89 -16.75
N ILE A 269 7.52 -6.13 -15.79
CA ILE A 269 6.74 -6.67 -14.67
C ILE A 269 5.60 -7.54 -15.21
N THR A 270 4.85 -7.03 -16.17
CA THR A 270 3.72 -7.75 -16.76
C THR A 270 4.17 -9.06 -17.39
N ARG A 271 5.24 -9.03 -18.20
CA ARG A 271 5.81 -10.22 -18.84
C ARG A 271 6.29 -11.23 -17.81
N GLU A 272 6.95 -10.77 -16.76
CA GLU A 272 7.49 -11.64 -15.71
C GLU A 272 6.37 -12.32 -14.90
N ILE A 273 5.32 -11.59 -14.54
CA ILE A 273 4.15 -12.17 -13.87
C ILE A 273 3.46 -13.19 -14.78
N LEU A 274 3.30 -12.91 -16.07
CA LEU A 274 2.70 -13.84 -17.04
C LEU A 274 3.55 -15.09 -17.23
N ARG A 275 4.87 -14.95 -17.33
CA ARG A 275 5.82 -16.06 -17.38
C ARG A 275 5.68 -16.94 -16.14
N CYS A 276 5.62 -16.35 -14.96
CA CYS A 276 5.40 -17.07 -13.71
C CYS A 276 4.04 -17.77 -13.65
N ALA A 277 2.99 -17.13 -14.17
CA ALA A 277 1.65 -17.70 -14.25
C ALA A 277 1.59 -18.99 -15.10
N GLU A 278 2.47 -19.11 -16.10
CA GLU A 278 2.64 -20.30 -16.93
C GLU A 278 3.54 -21.36 -16.30
N ILE A 279 4.71 -20.95 -15.78
CA ILE A 279 5.71 -21.85 -15.19
C ILE A 279 5.14 -22.55 -13.96
N TYR A 280 4.53 -21.80 -13.05
CA TYR A 280 4.02 -22.31 -11.76
C TYR A 280 2.55 -22.68 -11.79
N LYS A 281 1.98 -22.97 -12.98
CA LYS A 281 0.53 -23.14 -13.15
C LYS A 281 -0.10 -24.19 -12.22
N LYS A 282 0.61 -25.30 -11.94
CA LYS A 282 0.09 -26.37 -11.08
C LYS A 282 0.06 -25.94 -9.60
N ASP A 283 1.12 -25.30 -9.14
CA ASP A 283 1.23 -24.83 -7.76
C ASP A 283 0.24 -23.68 -7.51
N LEU A 284 0.09 -22.78 -8.48
CA LEU A 284 -0.91 -21.71 -8.46
C LEU A 284 -2.34 -22.27 -8.41
N ASP A 285 -2.66 -23.26 -9.25
CA ASP A 285 -3.98 -23.90 -9.24
C ASP A 285 -4.32 -24.53 -7.89
N PHE A 286 -3.35 -25.21 -7.30
CA PHE A 286 -3.49 -25.80 -5.98
C PHE A 286 -3.67 -24.73 -4.90
N GLN A 287 -2.81 -23.71 -4.87
CA GLN A 287 -2.91 -22.60 -3.92
C GLN A 287 -4.24 -21.85 -4.06
N ILE A 288 -4.70 -21.56 -5.28
CA ILE A 288 -5.98 -20.87 -5.53
C ILE A 288 -7.13 -21.68 -4.94
N MET A 289 -7.17 -23.00 -5.20
CA MET A 289 -8.20 -23.88 -4.67
C MET A 289 -8.22 -23.92 -3.13
N VAL A 290 -7.04 -24.00 -2.50
CA VAL A 290 -6.89 -23.94 -1.04
C VAL A 290 -7.32 -22.56 -0.49
N SER A 291 -6.93 -21.48 -1.17
CA SER A 291 -7.21 -20.10 -0.77
C SER A 291 -8.70 -19.80 -0.77
N ILE A 292 -9.45 -20.26 -1.78
CA ILE A 292 -10.91 -20.10 -1.85
C ILE A 292 -11.58 -20.77 -0.65
N ARG A 293 -11.21 -22.03 -0.35
CA ARG A 293 -11.77 -22.76 0.80
C ARG A 293 -11.50 -22.04 2.14
N ARG A 294 -10.29 -21.51 2.31
CA ARG A 294 -9.91 -20.77 3.52
C ARG A 294 -10.65 -19.44 3.63
N LYS A 295 -10.73 -18.67 2.53
CA LYS A 295 -11.49 -17.42 2.45
C LYS A 295 -12.96 -17.63 2.85
N ASP A 296 -13.61 -18.65 2.31
CA ASP A 296 -15.00 -18.97 2.65
C ASP A 296 -15.17 -19.33 4.14
N LEU A 297 -14.22 -20.07 4.71
CA LEU A 297 -14.23 -20.38 6.15
C LEU A 297 -14.09 -19.11 6.99
N ARG A 298 -13.18 -18.19 6.62
CA ARG A 298 -12.96 -16.92 7.33
C ARG A 298 -14.19 -16.01 7.28
N LEU A 299 -14.81 -15.90 6.11
CA LEU A 299 -16.04 -15.11 5.97
C LEU A 299 -17.19 -15.68 6.82
N LYS A 300 -17.33 -17.01 6.87
CA LYS A 300 -18.30 -17.67 7.78
C LYS A 300 -18.00 -17.42 9.26
N GLN A 301 -16.72 -17.49 9.65
CA GLN A 301 -16.30 -17.20 11.03
C GLN A 301 -16.60 -15.75 11.40
N LYS A 302 -16.35 -14.80 10.50
CA LYS A 302 -16.65 -13.38 10.71
C LYS A 302 -18.15 -13.16 10.93
N LEU A 303 -18.99 -13.68 10.05
CA LEU A 303 -20.45 -13.56 10.18
C LEU A 303 -20.97 -14.16 11.49
N ALA A 304 -20.46 -15.33 11.89
CA ALA A 304 -20.86 -15.97 13.14
C ALA A 304 -20.47 -15.17 14.40
N LEU A 305 -19.39 -14.41 14.36
CA LEU A 305 -18.98 -13.52 15.46
C LEU A 305 -19.84 -12.25 15.50
N GLU A 306 -20.16 -11.68 14.34
CA GLU A 306 -21.05 -10.51 14.22
C GLU A 306 -22.48 -10.83 14.71
N ASP A 307 -23.00 -12.03 14.42
CA ASP A 307 -24.31 -12.48 14.90
C ASP A 307 -24.33 -12.69 16.43
N GLN A 308 -23.24 -13.19 17.02
CA GLN A 308 -23.12 -13.38 18.47
C GLN A 308 -23.06 -12.05 19.24
N GLU A 309 -22.53 -10.99 18.62
CA GLU A 309 -22.51 -9.67 19.22
C GLU A 309 -23.92 -9.04 19.25
N ILE A 310 -24.74 -9.29 18.23
CA ILE A 310 -26.14 -8.80 18.16
C ILE A 310 -27.00 -9.46 19.25
N ASP A 311 -26.80 -10.75 19.51
CA ASP A 311 -27.54 -11.49 20.55
C ASP A 311 -27.07 -11.19 21.99
N SER A 312 -25.96 -10.44 22.14
CA SER A 312 -25.37 -10.08 23.44
C SER A 312 -25.71 -8.65 23.92
N ILE A 313 -26.52 -7.93 23.15
CA ILE A 313 -27.06 -6.58 23.45
C ILE A 313 -28.52 -6.70 23.86
#